data_AF-A0A0F2SIG3-F1
#
_entry.id   AF-A0A0F2SIG3-F1
#
_cell.length_a   1.000
_cell.length_b   1.000
_cell.length_c   1.000
_cell.angle_alpha   90.00
_cell.angle_beta   90.00
_cell.angle_gamma   90.00
#
_symmetry.space_group_name_H-M   'P 1'
#
loop_
_entity.id
_entity.type
_entity.pdbx_description
1 polymer ?
#
loop_
_entity_poly.entity_id
_entity_poly.type
_entity_poly.pdbx_seq_one_letter_code
_entity_poly.pdbx_strand_id
1 'polypeptide(L)'
;MHLLDTGMGKIQSGDFTTRVHFTGTDEFSYLALGFNDMAQGLANREAVINELTFGLEQKVKDRTRELEEAIKQLQMTHKIIQEEMVLARRVQQSLITQQ
;
A
#
# COMPACT_ATOMS: atom_id res chain seq x y z
N MET A 1 2.69 -39.77 15.35
CA MET A 1 1.93 -39.07 14.29
C MET A 1 1.48 -37.67 14.79
N HIS A 2 2.40 -36.81 15.24
CA HIS A 2 2.07 -35.46 15.78
C HIS A 2 2.90 -34.32 15.16
N LEU A 3 4.01 -34.65 14.47
CA LEU A 3 4.93 -33.67 13.90
C LEU A 3 4.26 -32.80 12.83
N LEU A 4 3.61 -33.44 11.85
CA LEU A 4 2.91 -32.74 10.76
C LEU A 4 1.63 -32.05 11.24
N ASP A 5 0.94 -32.62 12.21
CA ASP A 5 -0.26 -32.01 12.81
C ASP A 5 0.08 -30.67 13.49
N THR A 6 1.16 -30.67 14.30
CA THR A 6 1.68 -29.45 14.91
C THR A 6 2.19 -28.46 13.87
N GLY A 7 2.90 -28.94 12.84
CA GLY A 7 3.35 -28.11 11.72
C GLY A 7 2.19 -27.45 10.98
N MET A 8 1.14 -28.21 10.68
CA MET A 8 -0.05 -27.72 9.99
C MET A 8 -0.79 -26.67 10.81
N GLY A 9 -0.92 -26.87 12.13
CA GLY A 9 -1.51 -25.87 13.01
C GLY A 9 -0.79 -24.52 12.96
N LYS A 10 0.56 -24.53 12.90
CA LYS A 10 1.35 -23.31 12.78
C LYS A 10 1.18 -22.61 11.43
N ILE A 11 1.15 -23.38 10.34
CA ILE A 11 0.86 -22.85 8.99
C ILE A 11 -0.53 -22.22 8.96
N GLN A 12 -1.55 -22.86 9.56
CA GLN A 12 -2.91 -22.32 9.63
C GLN A 12 -2.97 -21.01 10.43
N SER A 13 -2.12 -20.83 11.44
CA SER A 13 -2.01 -19.56 12.17
C SER A 13 -1.20 -18.47 11.46
N GLY A 14 -0.65 -18.77 10.27
CA GLY A 14 0.16 -17.82 9.48
C GLY A 14 1.68 -17.89 9.73
N ASP A 15 2.16 -18.82 10.56
CA ASP A 15 3.60 -19.03 10.72
C ASP A 15 4.13 -19.95 9.60
N PHE A 16 4.48 -19.33 8.48
CA PHE A 16 5.09 -20.01 7.33
C PHE A 16 6.59 -20.26 7.47
N THR A 17 7.20 -19.87 8.61
CA THR A 17 8.63 -20.11 8.87
C THR A 17 8.88 -21.46 9.55
N THR A 18 7.83 -22.06 10.11
CA THR A 18 7.91 -23.39 10.71
C THR A 18 8.38 -24.44 9.71
N ARG A 19 9.29 -25.30 10.15
CA ARG A 19 9.78 -26.47 9.42
C ARG A 19 9.65 -27.71 10.29
N VAL A 20 9.36 -28.84 9.67
CA VAL A 20 9.36 -30.15 10.32
C VAL A 20 10.64 -30.89 9.93
N HIS A 21 11.31 -31.47 10.92
CA HIS A 21 12.49 -32.31 10.68
C HIS A 21 12.16 -33.75 11.01
N PHE A 22 12.36 -34.63 10.05
CA PHE A 22 12.14 -36.07 10.16
C PHE A 22 13.35 -36.79 9.57
N THR A 23 13.90 -37.75 10.32
CA THR A 23 15.17 -38.43 10.00
C THR A 23 14.97 -39.85 9.44
N GLY A 24 13.73 -40.26 9.16
CA GLY A 24 13.47 -41.52 8.47
C GLY A 24 13.85 -41.45 7.00
N THR A 25 13.78 -42.60 6.32
CA THR A 25 14.01 -42.73 4.87
C THR A 25 12.79 -43.32 4.14
N ASP A 26 11.64 -43.32 4.82
CA ASP A 26 10.37 -43.83 4.32
C ASP A 26 9.53 -42.71 3.67
N GLU A 27 8.31 -43.03 3.28
CA GLU A 27 7.35 -42.12 2.67
C GLU A 27 7.04 -40.88 3.53
N PHE A 28 7.23 -40.94 4.85
CA PHE A 28 7.04 -39.78 5.72
C PHE A 28 8.14 -38.73 5.54
N SER A 29 9.32 -39.14 5.09
CA SER A 29 10.42 -38.25 4.73
C SER A 29 10.04 -37.39 3.52
N TYR A 30 9.41 -38.01 2.51
CA TYR A 30 8.91 -37.29 1.35
C TYR A 30 7.80 -36.30 1.72
N LEU A 31 6.90 -36.69 2.62
CA LEU A 31 5.83 -35.82 3.10
C LEU A 31 6.37 -34.63 3.93
N ALA A 32 7.39 -34.86 4.76
CA ALA A 32 8.06 -33.81 5.52
C ALA A 32 8.77 -32.80 4.60
N LEU A 33 9.44 -33.26 3.54
CA LEU A 33 10.04 -32.41 2.52
C LEU A 33 8.99 -31.58 1.80
N GLY A 34 7.92 -32.22 1.29
CA GLY A 34 6.84 -31.51 0.60
C GLY A 34 6.12 -30.48 1.49
N PHE A 35 5.95 -30.77 2.78
CA PHE A 35 5.43 -29.80 3.74
C PHE A 35 6.36 -28.58 3.86
N ASN A 36 7.67 -28.80 4.01
CA ASN A 36 8.65 -27.72 4.14
C ASN A 36 8.72 -26.86 2.88
N ASP A 37 8.66 -27.46 1.70
CA ASP A 37 8.64 -26.75 0.42
C ASP A 37 7.39 -25.88 0.27
N MET A 38 6.22 -26.41 0.67
CA MET A 38 4.98 -25.64 0.71
C MET A 38 5.07 -24.47 1.69
N ALA A 39 5.57 -24.70 2.91
CA ALA A 39 5.76 -23.66 3.91
C ALA A 39 6.71 -22.56 3.41
N GLN A 40 7.80 -22.93 2.73
CA GLN A 40 8.71 -21.97 2.10
C GLN A 40 8.01 -21.17 0.99
N GLY A 41 7.22 -21.83 0.15
CA GLY A 41 6.45 -21.17 -0.90
C GLY A 41 5.43 -20.17 -0.33
N LEU A 42 4.79 -20.48 0.80
CA LEU A 42 3.88 -19.55 1.48
C LEU A 42 4.65 -18.37 2.08
N ALA A 43 5.77 -18.62 2.76
CA ALA A 43 6.61 -17.57 3.33
C ALA A 43 7.11 -16.57 2.27
N ASN A 44 7.52 -17.07 1.10
CA ASN A 44 7.96 -16.22 -0.01
C ASN A 44 6.82 -15.35 -0.55
N ARG A 45 5.62 -15.92 -0.71
CA ARG A 45 4.45 -15.16 -1.18
C ARG A 45 4.04 -14.10 -0.17
N GLU A 46 4.05 -14.44 1.11
CA GLU A 46 3.77 -13.50 2.20
C GLU A 46 4.76 -12.33 2.22
N ALA A 47 6.05 -12.61 2.03
CA ALA A 47 7.06 -11.56 1.91
C ALA A 47 6.79 -10.60 0.74
N VAL A 48 6.45 -11.15 -0.43
CA VAL A 48 6.11 -10.34 -1.63
C VAL A 48 4.83 -9.52 -1.41
N ILE A 49 3.80 -10.10 -0.79
CA ILE A 49 2.55 -9.39 -0.48
C ILE A 49 2.84 -8.21 0.46
N ASN A 50 3.65 -8.42 1.49
CA ASN A 50 4.03 -7.37 2.44
C ASN A 50 4.84 -6.25 1.77
N GLU A 51 5.80 -6.61 0.92
CA GLU A 51 6.58 -5.64 0.14
C GLU A 51 5.68 -4.81 -0.79
N LEU A 52 4.77 -5.46 -1.54
CA LEU A 52 3.84 -4.79 -2.43
C LEU A 52 2.86 -3.89 -1.66
N THR A 53 2.37 -4.35 -0.50
CA THR A 53 1.45 -3.58 0.34
C THR A 53 2.13 -2.31 0.84
N PHE A 54 3.34 -2.43 1.39
CA PHE A 54 4.13 -1.28 1.82
C PHE A 54 4.41 -0.31 0.66
N GLY A 55 4.79 -0.83 -0.51
CA GLY A 55 5.04 -0.01 -1.69
C GLY A 55 3.78 0.72 -2.18
N LEU A 56 2.62 0.06 -2.16
CA LEU A 56 1.35 0.66 -2.53
C LEU A 56 0.92 1.75 -1.54
N GLU A 57 1.02 1.49 -0.24
CA GLU A 57 0.72 2.49 0.80
C GLU A 57 1.58 3.74 0.65
N GLN A 58 2.89 3.55 0.43
CA GLN A 58 3.81 4.65 0.21
C GLN A 58 3.44 5.45 -1.05
N LYS A 59 3.11 4.76 -2.15
CA LYS A 59 2.68 5.41 -3.39
C LYS A 59 1.36 6.18 -3.23
N VAL A 60 0.40 5.64 -2.50
CA VAL A 60 -0.87 6.32 -2.18
C VAL A 60 -0.59 7.58 -1.36
N LYS A 61 0.28 7.49 -0.35
CA LYS A 61 0.67 8.63 0.47
C LYS A 61 1.33 9.73 -0.35
N ASP A 62 2.28 9.36 -1.21
CA ASP A 62 2.99 10.32 -2.06
C ASP A 62 2.05 11.00 -3.05
N ARG A 63 1.17 10.24 -3.70
CA ARG A 63 0.16 10.80 -4.62
C ARG A 63 -0.87 11.66 -3.93
N THR A 64 -1.29 11.30 -2.72
CA THR A 64 -2.20 12.12 -1.91
C THR A 64 -1.57 13.45 -1.59
N ARG A 65 -0.30 13.46 -1.16
CA ARG A 65 0.46 14.68 -0.88
C ARG A 65 0.59 15.57 -2.12
N GLU A 66 0.98 15.00 -3.26
CA GLU A 66 1.06 15.73 -4.53
C GLU A 66 -0.28 16.37 -4.90
N LEU A 67 -1.38 15.64 -4.73
CA LEU A 67 -2.72 16.14 -5.04
C LEU A 67 -3.14 17.27 -4.10
N GLU A 68 -2.86 17.15 -2.80
CA GLU A 68 -3.12 18.21 -1.82
C GLU A 68 -2.34 19.49 -2.12
N GLU A 69 -1.06 19.36 -2.52
CA GLU A 69 -0.23 20.48 -2.93
C GLU A 69 -0.81 21.18 -4.19
N ALA A 70 -1.23 20.39 -5.19
CA ALA A 70 -1.87 20.91 -6.39
C ALA A 70 -3.20 21.63 -6.10
N ILE A 71 -4.03 21.07 -5.21
CA ILE A 71 -5.28 21.69 -4.77
C ILE A 71 -5.01 23.03 -4.09
N LYS A 72 -4.02 23.11 -3.20
CA LYS A 72 -3.64 24.37 -2.54
C LYS A 72 -3.19 25.43 -3.53
N GLN A 73 -2.37 25.04 -4.52
CA GLN A 73 -1.92 25.96 -5.58
C GLN A 73 -3.09 26.47 -6.43
N LEU A 74 -4.01 25.57 -6.81
CA LEU A 74 -5.19 25.92 -7.58
C LEU A 74 -6.10 26.88 -6.81
N GLN A 75 -6.33 26.63 -5.52
CA GLN A 75 -7.12 27.50 -4.65
C GLN A 75 -6.48 28.89 -4.51
N MET A 76 -5.16 28.97 -4.35
CA MET A 76 -4.45 30.24 -4.29
C MET A 76 -4.58 31.03 -5.59
N THR A 77 -4.37 30.35 -6.73
CA THR A 77 -4.49 30.97 -8.05
C THR A 77 -5.92 31.47 -8.31
N HIS A 78 -6.92 30.65 -7.97
CA HIS A 78 -8.33 31.03 -8.10
C HIS A 78 -8.67 32.26 -7.26
N LYS A 79 -8.16 32.32 -6.01
CA LYS A 79 -8.35 33.49 -5.14
C LYS A 79 -7.76 34.76 -5.74
N ILE A 80 -6.52 34.70 -6.24
CA ILE A 80 -5.85 35.84 -6.90
C ILE A 80 -6.69 36.32 -8.09
N ILE A 81 -7.13 35.41 -8.97
CA ILE A 81 -7.94 35.77 -10.14
C ILE A 81 -9.26 36.42 -9.71
N GLN A 82 -9.92 35.92 -8.66
CA GLN A 82 -11.14 36.52 -8.14
C GLN A 82 -10.92 37.94 -7.62
N GLU A 83 -9.82 38.18 -6.90
CA GLU A 83 -9.44 39.51 -6.40
C GLU A 83 -9.18 40.48 -7.55
N GLU A 84 -8.42 40.07 -8.56
CA GLU A 84 -8.16 40.85 -9.78
C GLU A 84 -9.44 41.19 -10.55
N MET A 85 -10.36 40.23 -10.70
CA MET A 85 -11.66 40.44 -11.35
C MET A 85 -12.52 41.47 -10.62
N VAL A 86 -12.48 41.50 -9.28
CA VAL A 86 -13.20 42.49 -8.47
C VAL A 86 -12.61 43.88 -8.67
N LEU A 87 -11.28 44.01 -8.72
CA LEU A 87 -10.59 45.28 -8.98
C LEU A 87 -10.93 45.81 -10.38
N ALA A 88 -10.83 44.97 -11.41
CA ALA A 88 -11.18 45.33 -12.78
C ALA A 88 -12.62 45.85 -12.88
N ARG A 89 -13.58 45.18 -12.22
CA ARG A 89 -14.98 45.61 -12.18
C ARG A 89 -15.16 46.98 -11.52
N ARG A 90 -14.45 47.26 -10.41
CA ARG A 90 -14.53 48.59 -9.76
C ARG A 90 -13.99 49.69 -10.66
N VAL A 91 -12.85 49.47 -11.31
CA VAL A 91 -12.27 50.45 -12.24
C VAL A 91 -13.25 50.74 -13.37
N GLN A 92 -13.84 49.70 -13.97
CA GLN A 92 -14.84 49.86 -15.03
C GLN A 92 -16.06 50.69 -14.56
N GLN A 93 -16.59 50.42 -13.37
CA GLN A 93 -17.73 51.19 -12.82
C GLN A 93 -17.38 52.65 -12.56
N SER A 94 -16.18 52.93 -12.05
CA SER A 94 -15.73 54.30 -11.81
C SER A 94 -15.61 55.12 -13.10
N LEU A 95 -15.15 54.49 -14.18
CA LEU A 95 -15.03 55.13 -15.49
C LEU A 95 -16.41 55.43 -16.11
N ILE A 96 -17.39 54.52 -15.93
CA ILE A 96 -18.77 54.73 -16.41
C ILE A 96 -19.45 55.88 -15.65
N THR A 97 -19.14 56.06 -14.36
CA THR A 97 -19.78 57.09 -13.53
C THR A 97 -19.18 58.49 -13.75
N GLN A 98 -18.02 58.58 -14.42
CA GLN A 98 -17.34 59.85 -14.74
C GLN A 98 -17.68 60.40 -16.14
N GLN A 99 -18.47 59.69 -16.96
CA GLN A 99 -19.01 60.15 -18.25
C GLN A 99 -20.47 60.57 -18.10
#